data_AF-Q65NC7-F1
#
_entry.id   AF-Q65NC7-F1
#
_cell.length_a   1.000
_cell.length_b   1.000
_cell.length_c   1.000
_cell.angle_alpha   90.00
_cell.angle_beta   90.00
_cell.angle_gamma   90.00
#
_symmetry.space_group_name_H-M   'P 1'
#
loop_
_entity.id
_entity.type
_entity.pdbx_description
1 polymer ?
#
loop_
_entity_poly.entity_id
_entity_poly.type
_entity_poly.pdbx_seq_one_letter_code
_entity_poly.pdbx_strand_id
1 'polypeptide(L)'
;MLPIKRREQILAWIKEEESLRISEISKRLNVSEMTVYRDIKPLVENGQVIKTAGGITLNKPKQQLGQLCVVCGKGAGSRLAVQIVKNDSQIEQFCCVHCAMLRYEKVKDDVSQIICRDFLLDTTISAKAAVFLLDTDLHLNCCEPHALPFASEAEARKFKKGFGGQLLSFDDAALLVQKTMKNSCCSLKT
;
A
#
# COMPACT_ATOMS: atom_id res chain seq x y z
N MET A 1 -17.51 -33.86 -16.04
CA MET A 1 -16.50 -33.35 -15.09
C MET A 1 -17.11 -33.13 -13.72
N LEU A 2 -16.41 -33.48 -12.63
CA LEU A 2 -16.89 -33.29 -11.26
C LEU A 2 -17.02 -31.79 -10.90
N PRO A 3 -18.00 -31.39 -10.06
CA PRO A 3 -18.20 -29.98 -9.68
C PRO A 3 -16.98 -29.30 -9.04
N ILE A 4 -16.20 -30.04 -8.24
CA ILE A 4 -14.98 -29.52 -7.61
C ILE A 4 -13.94 -29.13 -8.68
N LYS A 5 -13.64 -30.04 -9.60
CA LYS A 5 -12.71 -29.77 -10.72
C LYS A 5 -13.17 -28.61 -11.60
N ARG A 6 -14.49 -28.46 -11.77
CA ARG A 6 -15.06 -27.33 -12.52
C ARG A 6 -14.79 -25.99 -11.85
N ARG A 7 -14.96 -25.92 -10.53
CA ARG A 7 -14.65 -24.73 -9.73
C ARG A 7 -13.17 -24.38 -9.78
N GLU A 8 -12.28 -25.37 -9.67
CA GLU A 8 -10.83 -25.17 -9.78
C GLU A 8 -10.45 -24.62 -11.16
N GLN A 9 -11.03 -25.17 -12.22
CA GLN A 9 -10.80 -24.69 -13.59
C GLN A 9 -11.27 -23.25 -13.79
N ILE A 10 -12.46 -22.92 -13.29
CA ILE A 10 -13.01 -21.55 -13.34
C ILE A 10 -12.07 -20.58 -12.61
N LEU A 11 -11.56 -20.97 -11.44
CA LEU A 11 -10.59 -20.15 -10.70
C LEU A 11 -9.27 -19.96 -11.45
N ALA A 12 -8.77 -20.99 -12.14
CA ALA A 12 -7.55 -20.89 -12.93
C ALA A 12 -7.71 -19.85 -14.06
N TRP A 13 -8.81 -19.93 -14.83
CA TRP A 13 -9.07 -18.96 -15.90
C TRP A 13 -9.24 -17.53 -15.38
N ILE A 14 -9.93 -17.33 -14.25
CA ILE A 14 -10.10 -15.99 -13.66
C ILE A 14 -8.78 -15.41 -13.16
N LYS A 15 -7.83 -16.25 -12.71
CA LYS A 15 -6.51 -15.78 -12.32
C LYS A 15 -5.68 -15.28 -13.51
N GLU A 16 -5.90 -15.86 -14.71
CA GLU A 16 -5.19 -15.47 -15.93
C GLU A 16 -5.87 -14.30 -16.66
N GLU A 17 -7.21 -14.30 -16.73
CA GLU A 17 -8.00 -13.39 -17.58
C GLU A 17 -8.67 -12.24 -16.79
N GLU A 18 -8.53 -12.24 -15.46
CA GLU A 18 -9.10 -11.31 -14.47
C GLU A 18 -10.64 -11.24 -14.40
N SER A 19 -11.34 -11.35 -15.52
CA SER A 19 -12.79 -11.31 -15.62
C SER A 19 -13.30 -12.26 -16.69
N LEU A 20 -14.45 -12.88 -16.44
CA LEU A 20 -15.07 -13.83 -17.36
C LEU A 20 -16.58 -13.65 -17.38
N ARG A 21 -17.20 -13.84 -18.56
CA ARG A 21 -18.66 -13.89 -18.69
C ARG A 21 -19.19 -15.28 -18.38
N ILE A 22 -20.40 -15.35 -17.83
CA ILE A 22 -21.07 -16.63 -17.54
C ILE A 22 -21.26 -17.47 -18.81
N SER A 23 -21.66 -16.82 -19.90
CA SER A 23 -21.88 -17.46 -21.20
C SER A 23 -20.59 -18.05 -21.80
N GLU A 24 -19.45 -17.42 -21.54
CA GLU A 24 -18.14 -17.89 -21.97
C GLU A 24 -17.70 -19.13 -21.17
N ILE A 25 -17.84 -19.07 -19.84
CA ILE A 25 -17.57 -20.21 -18.95
C ILE A 25 -18.46 -21.40 -19.32
N SER A 26 -19.75 -21.15 -19.60
CA SER A 26 -20.72 -22.15 -20.04
C SER A 26 -20.27 -22.85 -21.33
N LYS A 27 -19.85 -22.09 -22.34
CA LYS A 27 -19.33 -22.63 -23.60
C LYS A 27 -18.05 -23.45 -23.40
N ARG A 28 -17.07 -22.91 -22.66
CA ARG A 28 -15.78 -23.58 -22.43
C ARG A 28 -15.92 -24.90 -21.68
N LEU A 29 -16.86 -24.97 -20.73
CA LEU A 29 -17.11 -26.17 -19.91
C LEU A 29 -18.17 -27.09 -20.50
N ASN A 30 -18.84 -26.67 -21.58
CA ASN A 30 -19.97 -27.37 -22.19
C ASN A 30 -21.08 -27.73 -21.17
N VAL A 31 -21.50 -26.73 -20.38
CA VAL A 31 -22.57 -26.87 -19.36
C VAL A 31 -23.56 -25.71 -19.46
N SER A 32 -24.77 -25.87 -18.90
CA SER A 32 -25.74 -24.76 -18.84
C SER A 32 -25.24 -23.61 -17.97
N GLU A 33 -25.69 -22.38 -18.27
CA GLU A 33 -25.39 -21.21 -17.43
C GLU A 33 -25.86 -21.40 -15.98
N MET A 34 -26.99 -22.09 -15.77
CA MET A 34 -27.47 -22.43 -14.42
C MET A 34 -26.50 -23.32 -13.64
N THR A 35 -25.76 -24.19 -14.31
CA THR A 35 -24.69 -24.98 -13.70
C THR A 35 -23.53 -24.07 -13.30
N VAL A 36 -23.12 -23.17 -14.19
CA VAL A 36 -22.06 -22.18 -13.91
C VAL A 36 -22.43 -21.31 -12.71
N TYR A 37 -23.68 -20.84 -12.62
CA TYR A 37 -24.16 -20.09 -11.45
C TYR A 37 -24.07 -20.89 -10.15
N ARG A 38 -24.37 -22.20 -10.17
CA ARG A 38 -24.22 -23.07 -8.99
C ARG A 38 -22.76 -23.26 -8.59
N ASP A 39 -21.84 -23.36 -9.54
CA ASP A 39 -20.41 -23.53 -9.25
C ASP A 39 -19.76 -22.25 -8.74
N ILE A 40 -20.19 -21.09 -9.25
CA ILE A 40 -19.72 -19.77 -8.84
C ILE A 40 -20.23 -19.42 -7.43
N LYS A 41 -21.43 -19.86 -7.04
CA LYS A 41 -22.01 -19.50 -5.74
C LYS A 41 -21.05 -19.77 -4.57
N PRO A 42 -20.46 -20.97 -4.41
CA PRO A 42 -19.41 -21.21 -3.42
C PRO A 42 -18.16 -20.34 -3.58
N LEU A 43 -17.74 -20.02 -4.82
CA LEU A 43 -16.56 -19.18 -5.07
C LEU A 43 -16.79 -17.74 -4.63
N VAL A 44 -18.03 -17.24 -4.74
CA VAL A 44 -18.43 -15.92 -4.26
C VAL A 44 -18.59 -15.91 -2.75
N GLU A 45 -19.24 -16.94 -2.18
CA GLU A 45 -19.40 -17.11 -0.72
C GLU A 45 -18.04 -17.21 -0.01
N ASN A 46 -17.06 -17.86 -0.63
CA ASN A 46 -15.68 -17.95 -0.14
C ASN A 46 -14.84 -16.70 -0.46
N GLY A 47 -15.42 -15.67 -1.08
CA GLY A 47 -14.71 -14.43 -1.40
C GLY A 47 -13.57 -14.59 -2.41
N GLN A 48 -13.60 -15.59 -3.28
CA GLN A 48 -12.55 -15.81 -4.30
C GLN A 48 -12.84 -15.01 -5.58
N VAL A 49 -14.12 -14.72 -5.85
CA VAL A 49 -14.59 -13.98 -7.03
C VAL A 49 -15.74 -13.04 -6.65
N ILE A 50 -15.91 -11.94 -7.39
CA ILE A 50 -17.01 -10.98 -7.22
C ILE A 50 -17.94 -11.10 -8.43
N LYS A 51 -19.26 -11.04 -8.21
CA LYS A 51 -20.24 -10.98 -9.31
C LYS A 51 -20.24 -9.61 -9.99
N THR A 52 -20.27 -9.62 -11.31
CA THR A 52 -20.45 -8.43 -12.16
C THR A 52 -21.72 -8.58 -13.01
N ALA A 53 -22.09 -7.55 -13.77
CA ALA A 53 -23.22 -7.63 -14.70
C ALA A 53 -22.93 -8.67 -15.80
N GLY A 54 -23.49 -9.88 -15.66
CA GLY A 54 -23.35 -10.97 -16.63
C GLY A 54 -22.07 -11.80 -16.52
N GLY A 55 -21.30 -11.65 -15.43
CA GLY A 55 -20.01 -12.33 -15.29
C GLY A 55 -19.50 -12.39 -13.86
N ILE A 56 -18.22 -12.73 -13.76
CA ILE A 56 -17.44 -12.74 -12.53
C ILE A 56 -16.10 -12.07 -12.79
N THR A 57 -15.58 -11.43 -11.75
CA THR A 57 -14.22 -10.89 -11.73
C THR A 57 -13.47 -11.52 -10.57
N LEU A 58 -12.16 -11.64 -10.69
CA LEU A 58 -11.31 -12.04 -9.57
C LEU A 58 -11.61 -11.13 -8.39
N ASN A 59 -11.85 -11.70 -7.20
CA ASN A 59 -11.82 -10.91 -5.98
C ASN A 59 -10.36 -10.60 -5.68
N LYS A 60 -9.76 -9.71 -6.47
CA LYS A 60 -8.62 -8.95 -5.99
C LYS A 60 -9.19 -8.17 -4.82
N PRO A 61 -8.70 -8.36 -3.58
CA PRO A 61 -9.10 -7.47 -2.53
C PRO A 61 -8.80 -6.06 -3.05
N LYS A 62 -9.85 -5.26 -3.31
CA LYS A 62 -9.69 -3.81 -3.19
C LYS A 62 -9.10 -3.68 -1.81
N GLN A 63 -7.83 -3.30 -1.70
CA GLN A 63 -7.12 -3.27 -0.42
C GLN A 63 -7.88 -2.35 0.52
N GLN A 64 -8.81 -2.92 1.27
CA GLN A 64 -9.33 -2.37 2.49
C GLN A 64 -8.86 -3.34 3.56
N LEU A 65 -8.13 -2.76 4.52
CA LEU A 65 -7.65 -3.36 5.76
C LEU A 65 -6.33 -4.14 5.74
N GLY A 66 -5.31 -3.57 5.12
CA GLY A 66 -3.94 -3.68 5.63
C GLY A 66 -3.66 -2.61 6.67
N GLN A 67 -4.28 -2.70 7.86
CA GLN A 67 -4.09 -1.72 8.94
C GLN A 67 -2.68 -1.74 9.53
N LEU A 68 -1.79 -2.64 9.13
CA LEU A 68 -0.47 -2.78 9.74
C LEU A 68 0.61 -2.30 8.78
N CYS A 69 1.55 -1.54 9.31
CA CYS A 69 2.74 -1.11 8.61
C CYS A 69 3.58 -2.33 8.23
N VAL A 70 4.01 -2.40 6.96
CA VAL A 70 4.85 -3.49 6.44
C VAL A 70 6.22 -3.58 7.15
N VAL A 71 6.68 -2.50 7.79
CA VAL A 71 7.99 -2.45 8.44
C VAL A 71 7.90 -2.70 9.95
N CYS A 72 7.05 -1.99 10.67
CA CYS A 72 7.01 -2.05 12.14
C CYS A 72 5.74 -2.69 12.72
N GLY A 73 4.79 -3.11 11.87
CA GLY A 73 3.54 -3.73 12.30
C GLY A 73 2.54 -2.81 13.01
N LYS A 74 2.82 -1.51 13.19
CA LYS A 74 1.87 -0.56 13.80
C LYS A 74 0.70 -0.23 12.87
N GLY A 75 -0.41 0.21 13.46
CA GLY A 75 -1.56 0.80 12.78
C GLY A 75 -1.20 1.85 11.72
N ALA A 76 -1.58 1.65 10.46
CA ALA A 76 -1.34 2.57 9.34
C ALA A 76 -2.48 3.59 9.13
N GLY A 77 -3.35 3.78 10.12
CA GLY A 77 -4.49 4.72 10.07
C GLY A 77 -4.25 6.09 10.70
N SER A 78 -2.98 6.48 10.92
CA SER A 78 -2.65 7.77 11.54
C SER A 78 -2.47 8.89 10.51
N ARG A 79 -2.44 10.15 10.96
CA ARG A 79 -2.10 11.31 10.10
C ARG A 79 -0.69 11.25 9.50
N LEU A 80 0.15 10.32 9.94
CA LEU A 80 1.50 10.09 9.41
C LEU A 80 1.50 8.99 8.32
N ALA A 81 0.36 8.38 8.03
CA ALA A 81 0.29 7.23 7.14
C ALA A 81 0.84 7.54 5.74
N VAL A 82 1.52 6.54 5.18
CA VAL A 82 2.12 6.60 3.85
C VAL A 82 1.78 5.33 3.08
N GLN A 83 1.64 5.49 1.77
CA GLN A 83 1.41 4.40 0.84
C GLN A 83 2.47 4.45 -0.26
N ILE A 84 3.07 3.31 -0.56
CA ILE A 84 3.89 3.12 -1.76
C ILE A 84 3.08 2.24 -2.70
N VAL A 85 2.77 2.76 -3.88
CA VAL A 85 2.15 1.98 -4.95
C VAL A 85 3.25 1.57 -5.92
N LYS A 86 3.28 0.30 -6.24
CA LYS A 86 4.27 -0.28 -7.17
C LYS A 86 3.77 -0.26 -8.62
N ASN A 87 4.62 -0.60 -9.58
CA ASN A 87 4.24 -0.62 -11.00
C ASN A 87 3.21 -1.72 -11.31
N ASP A 88 3.24 -2.81 -10.55
CA ASP A 88 2.25 -3.91 -10.61
C ASP A 88 0.92 -3.59 -9.91
N SER A 89 0.70 -2.32 -9.52
CA SER A 89 -0.48 -1.83 -8.78
C SER A 89 -0.65 -2.39 -7.37
N GLN A 90 0.31 -3.14 -6.81
CA GLN A 90 0.28 -3.49 -5.40
C GLN A 90 0.57 -2.26 -4.53
N ILE A 91 -0.16 -2.09 -3.43
CA ILE A 91 0.05 -0.99 -2.47
C ILE A 91 0.64 -1.55 -1.18
N GLU A 92 1.76 -0.98 -0.75
CA GLU A 92 2.34 -1.20 0.57
C GLU A 92 1.95 -0.05 1.51
N GLN A 93 1.52 -0.40 2.73
CA GLN A 93 1.04 0.56 3.73
C GLN A 93 2.09 0.76 4.84
N PHE A 94 2.24 2.00 5.29
CA PHE A 94 3.18 2.38 6.33
C PHE A 94 2.52 3.31 7.34
N CYS A 95 2.89 3.15 8.62
CA CYS A 95 2.36 4.01 9.68
C CYS A 95 2.97 5.41 9.70
N CYS A 96 4.13 5.59 9.07
CA CYS A 96 4.88 6.84 9.00
C CYS A 96 5.78 6.90 7.76
N VAL A 97 6.22 8.11 7.42
CA VAL A 97 7.21 8.37 6.36
C VAL A 97 8.54 7.64 6.62
N HIS A 98 8.98 7.56 7.88
CA HIS A 98 10.20 6.84 8.24
C HIS A 98 10.19 5.38 7.74
N CYS A 99 9.11 4.64 8.01
CA CYS A 99 8.99 3.26 7.55
C CYS A 99 8.93 3.15 6.02
N ALA A 100 8.23 4.08 5.36
CA ALA A 100 8.21 4.13 3.92
C ALA A 100 9.62 4.37 3.34
N MET A 101 10.40 5.27 3.94
CA MET A 101 11.78 5.57 3.53
C MET A 101 12.74 4.39 3.70
N LEU A 102 12.58 3.59 4.76
CA LEU A 102 13.33 2.35 4.95
C LEU A 102 12.99 1.30 3.89
N ARG A 103 11.72 1.21 3.51
CA ARG A 103 11.27 0.28 2.47
C ARG A 103 11.68 0.73 1.07
N TYR A 104 11.68 2.05 0.82
CA TYR A 104 11.90 2.65 -0.49
C TYR A 104 13.20 2.18 -1.16
N GLU A 105 14.31 2.07 -0.44
CA GLU A 105 15.60 1.61 -1.01
C GLU A 105 15.48 0.25 -1.73
N LYS A 106 14.66 -0.66 -1.19
CA LYS A 106 14.48 -2.03 -1.72
C LYS A 106 13.50 -2.12 -2.88
N VAL A 107 12.66 -1.11 -3.06
CA VAL A 107 11.57 -1.13 -4.05
C VAL A 107 11.62 0.03 -5.03
N LYS A 108 12.61 0.93 -4.92
CA LYS A 108 12.69 2.19 -5.67
C LYS A 108 12.53 2.03 -7.19
N ASP A 109 13.02 0.92 -7.75
CA ASP A 109 12.99 0.62 -9.18
C ASP A 109 11.61 0.09 -9.64
N ASP A 110 10.73 -0.23 -8.68
CA ASP A 110 9.37 -0.74 -8.88
C ASP A 110 8.30 0.20 -8.29
N VAL A 111 8.62 1.46 -7.98
CA VAL A 111 7.64 2.43 -7.45
C VAL A 111 6.98 3.22 -8.56
N SER A 112 5.64 3.21 -8.60
CA SER A 112 4.85 4.07 -9.48
C SER A 112 4.50 5.41 -8.81
N GLN A 113 4.12 5.38 -7.53
CA GLN A 113 3.79 6.59 -6.76
C GLN A 113 3.98 6.38 -5.26
N ILE A 114 4.25 7.47 -4.56
CA ILE A 114 4.34 7.51 -3.10
C ILE A 114 3.38 8.59 -2.61
N ILE A 115 2.42 8.18 -1.79
CA ILE A 115 1.33 9.03 -1.32
C ILE A 115 1.48 9.16 0.20
N CYS A 116 1.49 10.40 0.68
CA CYS A 116 1.49 10.70 2.11
C CYS A 116 0.42 11.74 2.44
N ARG A 117 0.31 12.10 3.71
CA ARG A 117 -0.65 13.09 4.21
C ARG A 117 0.10 14.31 4.71
N ASP A 118 -0.28 15.50 4.29
CA ASP A 118 0.25 16.74 4.83
C ASP A 118 0.11 16.77 6.35
N PHE A 119 1.18 17.08 7.07
CA PHE A 119 1.20 16.98 8.53
C PHE A 119 0.26 17.98 9.22
N LEU A 120 0.01 19.15 8.62
CA LEU A 120 -0.83 20.21 9.18
C LEU A 120 -2.30 20.04 8.81
N LEU A 121 -2.56 19.86 7.53
CA LEU A 121 -3.90 19.90 6.94
C LEU A 121 -4.50 18.51 6.73
N ASP A 122 -3.71 17.45 6.91
CA ASP A 122 -4.12 16.07 6.65
C ASP A 122 -4.71 15.94 5.23
N THR A 123 -4.09 16.58 4.26
CA THR A 123 -4.47 16.47 2.84
C THR A 123 -3.59 15.42 2.15
N THR A 124 -4.14 14.68 1.21
CA THR A 124 -3.37 13.68 0.47
C THR A 124 -2.42 14.37 -0.51
N ILE A 125 -1.14 14.05 -0.45
CA ILE A 125 -0.09 14.65 -1.28
C ILE A 125 0.88 13.60 -1.82
N SER A 126 1.48 13.92 -2.97
CA SER A 126 2.61 13.14 -3.52
C SER A 126 3.85 13.40 -2.67
N ALA A 127 4.50 12.34 -2.19
CA ALA A 127 5.73 12.46 -1.42
C ALA A 127 6.86 13.08 -2.25
N LYS A 128 6.88 12.85 -3.57
CA LYS A 128 7.90 13.43 -4.46
C LYS A 128 7.76 14.95 -4.66
N ALA A 129 6.57 15.51 -4.42
CA ALA A 129 6.31 16.94 -4.51
C ALA A 129 6.31 17.64 -3.14
N ALA A 130 6.42 16.88 -2.05
CA ALA A 130 6.39 17.39 -0.69
C ALA A 130 7.79 17.76 -0.19
N VAL A 131 7.84 18.57 0.87
CA VAL A 131 9.05 18.80 1.67
C VAL A 131 8.91 18.08 3.01
N PHE A 132 10.02 17.53 3.51
CA PHE A 132 10.04 16.75 4.75
C PHE A 132 10.84 17.48 5.82
N LEU A 133 10.25 17.67 6.99
CA LEU A 133 10.95 18.20 8.16
C LEU A 133 11.38 17.04 9.06
N LEU A 134 12.69 16.89 9.24
CA LEU A 134 13.31 15.86 10.09
C LEU A 134 14.00 16.49 11.30
N ASP A 135 14.29 15.68 12.31
CA ASP A 135 15.02 16.07 13.53
C ASP A 135 14.34 17.22 14.29
N THR A 136 13.01 17.16 14.40
CA THR A 136 12.24 18.11 15.20
C THR A 136 12.27 17.72 16.68
N ASP A 137 12.03 18.69 17.55
CA ASP A 137 11.88 18.49 18.99
C ASP A 137 10.51 17.87 19.36
N LEU A 138 9.81 17.29 18.38
CA LEU A 138 8.51 16.65 18.57
C LEU A 138 8.67 15.16 18.85
N HIS A 139 8.12 14.75 19.97
CA HIS A 139 7.94 13.34 20.30
C HIS A 139 6.60 12.85 19.77
N LEU A 140 6.63 12.23 18.59
CA LEU A 140 5.49 11.50 18.05
C LEU A 140 5.56 10.06 18.56
N ASN A 141 4.42 9.45 18.84
CA ASN A 141 4.35 8.06 19.30
C ASN A 141 4.58 7.04 18.15
N CYS A 142 5.54 7.32 17.25
CA CYS A 142 5.84 6.54 16.06
C CYS A 142 7.33 6.13 15.99
N CYS A 143 7.87 5.90 14.79
CA CYS A 143 9.26 5.51 14.57
C CYS A 143 10.16 6.74 14.46
N GLU A 144 11.36 6.67 15.04
CA GLU A 144 12.39 7.71 14.98
C GLU A 144 13.51 7.36 13.99
N PRO A 145 14.12 8.35 13.31
CA PRO A 145 13.78 9.77 13.36
C PRO A 145 12.47 10.07 12.65
N HIS A 146 11.71 11.04 13.18
CA HIS A 146 10.45 11.49 12.59
C HIS A 146 10.72 12.26 11.29
N ALA A 147 9.96 11.94 10.24
CA ALA A 147 9.95 12.69 8.99
C ALA A 147 8.53 13.21 8.75
N LEU A 148 8.35 14.52 8.85
CA LEU A 148 7.06 15.18 8.75
C LEU A 148 6.85 15.75 7.34
N PRO A 149 5.87 15.25 6.57
CA PRO A 149 5.57 15.74 5.23
C PRO A 149 4.79 17.05 5.25
N PHE A 150 5.15 18.00 4.39
CA PHE A 150 4.43 19.24 4.16
C PHE A 150 4.25 19.47 2.66
N ALA A 151 3.03 19.83 2.26
CA ALA A 151 2.69 20.25 0.90
C ALA A 151 3.30 21.62 0.58
N SER A 152 3.35 22.50 1.57
CA SER A 152 3.82 23.89 1.45
C SER A 152 5.16 24.07 2.15
N GLU A 153 6.18 24.45 1.38
CA GLU A 153 7.49 24.76 1.93
C GLU A 153 7.45 25.98 2.86
N ALA A 154 6.59 26.96 2.56
CA ALA A 154 6.42 28.14 3.41
C ALA A 154 5.88 27.77 4.81
N GLU A 155 4.95 26.81 4.88
CA GLU A 155 4.40 26.30 6.14
C GLU A 155 5.44 25.46 6.89
N ALA A 156 6.16 24.59 6.18
CA ALA A 156 7.23 23.79 6.74
C ALA A 156 8.34 24.67 7.37
N ARG A 157 8.70 25.78 6.71
CA ARG A 157 9.66 26.77 7.24
C ARG A 157 9.14 27.49 8.48
N LYS A 158 7.85 27.81 8.56
CA LYS A 158 7.24 28.38 9.77
C LYS A 158 7.25 27.36 10.91
N PHE A 159 6.90 26.11 10.63
CA PHE A 159 6.89 25.03 11.60
C PHE A 159 8.29 24.75 12.16
N LYS A 160 9.30 24.68 11.27
CA LYS A 160 10.72 24.57 11.64
C LYS A 160 11.18 25.64 12.62
N LYS A 161 10.70 26.90 12.50
CA LYS A 161 11.08 27.97 13.44
C LYS A 161 10.63 27.68 14.87
N GLY A 162 9.55 26.93 15.05
CA GLY A 162 9.02 26.58 16.37
C GLY A 162 9.55 25.26 16.94
N PHE A 163 9.82 24.27 16.09
CA PHE A 163 10.15 22.90 16.50
C PHE A 163 11.51 22.40 16.03
N GLY A 164 12.36 23.28 15.49
CA GLY A 164 13.69 22.93 15.01
C GLY A 164 13.67 22.05 13.75
N GLY A 165 14.79 21.37 13.52
CA GLY A 165 14.95 20.39 12.44
C GLY A 165 15.45 20.92 11.10
N GLN A 166 15.44 20.04 10.10
CA GLN A 166 15.93 20.30 8.75
C GLN A 166 14.91 19.92 7.68
N LEU A 167 14.79 20.76 6.65
CA LEU A 167 13.89 20.54 5.52
C LEU A 167 14.65 19.85 4.40
N LEU A 168 14.09 18.75 3.91
CA LEU A 168 14.72 17.87 2.92
C LEU A 168 13.70 17.45 1.86
N SER A 169 14.19 17.07 0.68
CA SER A 169 13.38 16.32 -0.29
C SER A 169 13.09 14.91 0.21
N PHE A 170 12.16 14.19 -0.42
CA PHE A 170 11.89 12.80 -0.06
C PHE A 170 13.15 11.92 -0.18
N ASP A 171 13.92 12.09 -1.25
CA ASP A 171 15.08 11.25 -1.53
C ASP A 171 16.23 11.53 -0.56
N ASP A 172 16.49 12.80 -0.26
CA ASP A 172 17.51 13.19 0.72
C ASP A 172 17.13 12.74 2.13
N ALA A 173 15.86 12.90 2.51
CA ALA A 173 15.36 12.42 3.79
C ALA A 173 15.43 10.89 3.89
N ALA A 174 15.13 10.16 2.81
CA ALA A 174 15.23 8.70 2.79
C ALA A 174 16.68 8.24 3.03
N LEU A 175 17.64 8.87 2.35
CA LEU A 175 19.07 8.60 2.54
C LEU A 175 19.50 8.88 3.99
N LEU A 176 19.06 10.00 4.58
CA LEU A 176 19.38 10.34 5.96
C LEU A 176 18.82 9.32 6.95
N VAL A 177 17.53 8.99 6.85
CA VAL A 177 16.87 7.99 7.71
C VAL A 177 17.60 6.65 7.65
N GLN A 178 17.94 6.18 6.45
CA GLN A 178 18.65 4.93 6.26
C GLN A 178 20.06 4.97 6.88
N LYS A 179 20.78 6.08 6.72
CA LYS A 179 22.11 6.26 7.31
C LYS A 179 22.06 6.23 8.84
N THR A 180 21.08 6.91 9.43
CA THR A 180 20.86 6.93 10.89
C THR A 180 20.57 5.53 11.43
N MET A 181 19.70 4.77 10.76
CA MET A 181 19.37 3.40 11.19
C MET A 181 20.49 2.39 10.96
N LYS A 182 21.31 2.55 9.90
CA LYS A 182 22.51 1.73 9.69
C LYS A 182 23.55 1.99 10.80
N ASN A 183 23.72 3.25 11.20
CA ASN A 183 24.67 3.62 12.25
C ASN A 183 24.21 3.20 13.65
N SER A 184 22.90 3.21 13.95
CA SER A 184 22.39 2.75 15.25
C SER A 184 22.56 1.24 15.46
N CYS A 185 22.72 0.46 14.38
CA CYS A 185 22.99 -0.96 14.45
C CYS A 185 24.43 -1.27 14.91
N CYS A 186 25.39 -0.35 14.71
CA CYS A 186 26.78 -0.53 15.14
C CYS A 186 27.07 -0.08 16.58
N SER A 187 26.18 0.66 17.23
CA SER A 187 26.32 1.13 18.61
C SER A 187 25.69 0.20 19.67
N LEU A 188 25.12 -0.95 19.26
CA LEU A 188 24.56 -1.96 20.18
C LEU A 188 25.58 -3.03 20.61
N LYS A 189 26.88 -2.81 20.39
CA LYS A 189 27.95 -3.60 21.03
C LYS A 189 28.57 -2.81 22.17
N THR A 190 27.94 -2.85 23.34
CA THR A 190 28.64 -2.77 24.63
C THR A 190 27.86 -3.58 25.64
#